data_AF-A0A9D3RZF6-F1
#
_entry.id   AF-A0A9D3RZF6-F1
#
_cell.length_a   1.000
_cell.length_b   1.000
_cell.length_c   1.000
_cell.angle_alpha   90.00
_cell.angle_beta   90.00
_cell.angle_gamma   90.00
#
_symmetry.space_group_name_H-M   'P 1'
#
loop_
_entity.id
_entity.type
_entity.pdbx_description
1 polymer ?
#
loop_
_entity_poly.entity_id
_entity_poly.type
_entity_poly.pdbx_seq_one_letter_code
_entity_poly.pdbx_strand_id
1 'polypeptide(L)'
;MSRRRHSDENDGGQSHKRRRTSEPIEIEDRLESLICRVGEKSTSSLESNLEGLAGVLEADLPNYKSKILRILCAVARLLPEKLTVYTTLVGLLNARNYNFGGEFVEAMIRQLKETLKANLYSEAVYLVRFLCDLVNCHVIAAPSMVAMFENFVSVIQEEDVPQVRCDWYVYTVLSCLPWVGKELYEKKDVEMDRLLNQIEGYLKRRQKTHVTMLQVWTADKPHPQEEYLDCLWAQ
;
A
#
# COMPACT_ATOMS: atom_id res chain seq x y z
N MET A 1 27.96 65.98 -49.68
CA MET A 1 28.26 67.00 -48.64
C MET A 1 27.11 67.04 -47.64
N SER A 2 27.44 67.34 -46.39
CA SER A 2 26.58 67.80 -45.29
C SER A 2 25.87 66.75 -44.39
N ARG A 3 26.15 66.93 -43.10
CA ARG A 3 25.76 66.19 -41.89
C ARG A 3 24.35 66.59 -41.43
N ARG A 4 23.66 65.70 -40.68
CA ARG A 4 23.32 65.90 -39.24
C ARG A 4 22.60 64.69 -38.64
N ARG A 5 22.98 64.36 -37.40
CA ARG A 5 22.46 63.34 -36.48
C ARG A 5 21.10 63.77 -35.88
N HIS A 6 20.25 62.82 -35.51
CA HIS A 6 19.54 62.85 -34.21
C HIS A 6 19.23 61.41 -33.71
N SER A 7 19.66 61.15 -32.47
CA SER A 7 19.25 60.10 -31.51
C SER A 7 17.74 60.24 -31.17
N ASP A 8 16.92 59.27 -30.76
CA ASP A 8 17.04 58.28 -29.67
C ASP A 8 15.95 57.18 -29.75
N GLU A 9 16.32 55.99 -29.28
CA GLU A 9 15.59 55.06 -28.39
C GLU A 9 14.08 54.79 -28.56
N ASN A 10 13.72 53.53 -28.86
CA ASN A 10 12.95 52.72 -27.90
C ASN A 10 13.06 51.21 -28.22
N ASP A 11 13.97 50.54 -27.51
CA ASP A 11 14.08 49.09 -27.46
C ASP A 11 13.00 48.53 -26.52
N GLY A 12 11.90 48.06 -27.11
CA GLY A 12 10.74 47.54 -26.40
C GLY A 12 10.74 46.01 -26.31
N GLY A 13 11.80 45.41 -25.77
CA GLY A 13 11.81 44.00 -25.39
C GLY A 13 10.81 43.71 -24.27
N GLN A 14 9.60 43.26 -24.61
CA GLN A 14 8.70 42.65 -23.63
C GLN A 14 9.00 41.16 -23.52
N SER A 15 9.88 40.85 -22.57
CA SER A 15 10.08 39.52 -21.99
C SER A 15 8.75 38.79 -21.83
N HIS A 16 8.62 37.66 -22.53
CA HIS A 16 7.66 36.64 -22.17
C HIS A 16 7.78 36.35 -20.67
N LYS A 17 6.79 36.77 -19.88
CA LYS A 17 6.59 36.29 -18.51
C LYS A 17 6.39 34.78 -18.58
N ARG A 18 7.50 34.03 -18.49
CA ARG A 18 7.47 32.60 -18.16
C ARG A 18 6.77 32.49 -16.82
N ARG A 19 5.57 31.91 -16.89
CA ARG A 19 4.62 31.71 -15.81
C ARG A 19 5.32 31.02 -14.64
N ARG A 20 5.18 31.59 -13.45
CA ARG A 20 5.69 31.17 -12.13
C ARG A 20 5.04 29.85 -11.62
N THR A 21 4.77 28.91 -12.54
CA THR A 21 4.06 27.64 -12.29
C THR A 21 5.00 26.44 -12.16
N SER A 22 6.32 26.61 -12.34
CA SER A 22 7.28 25.49 -12.28
C SER A 22 7.66 25.10 -10.85
N GLU A 23 7.83 26.07 -9.94
CA GLU A 23 8.29 25.80 -8.56
C GLU A 23 7.42 24.79 -7.77
N PRO A 24 6.07 24.86 -7.79
CA PRO A 24 5.26 23.87 -7.08
C PRO A 24 5.38 22.46 -7.68
N ILE A 25 5.49 22.37 -9.01
CA ILE A 25 5.62 21.08 -9.71
C ILE A 25 6.97 20.45 -9.38
N GLU A 26 8.05 21.24 -9.38
CA GLU A 26 9.39 20.78 -9.02
C GLU A 26 9.46 20.22 -7.59
N ILE A 27 8.71 20.80 -6.64
CA ILE A 27 8.63 20.30 -5.27
C ILE A 27 7.84 18.99 -5.21
N GLU A 28 6.70 18.89 -5.91
CA GLU A 28 5.94 17.64 -5.98
C GLU A 28 6.75 16.48 -6.56
N ASP A 29 7.50 16.73 -7.64
CA ASP A 29 8.37 15.74 -8.29
C ASP A 29 9.53 15.33 -7.36
N ARG A 30 10.07 16.29 -6.61
CA ARG A 30 11.09 16.01 -5.59
C ARG A 30 10.54 15.14 -4.46
N LEU A 31 9.36 15.43 -3.95
CA LEU A 31 8.71 14.63 -2.90
C LEU A 31 8.49 13.19 -3.37
N GLU A 32 8.01 13.02 -4.60
CA GLU A 32 7.81 11.71 -5.21
C GLU A 32 9.13 10.95 -5.37
N SER A 33 10.18 11.61 -5.85
CA SER A 33 11.51 11.01 -5.96
C SER A 33 12.08 10.57 -4.61
N LEU A 34 11.95 11.40 -3.57
CA LEU A 34 12.42 11.08 -2.22
C LEU A 34 11.70 9.86 -1.64
N ILE A 35 10.37 9.80 -1.77
CA ILE A 35 9.58 8.66 -1.30
C ILE A 35 9.95 7.41 -2.08
N CYS A 36 10.02 7.45 -3.41
CA CYS A 36 10.31 6.26 -4.22
C CYS A 36 11.72 5.70 -3.96
N ARG A 37 12.70 6.55 -3.65
CA ARG A 37 14.10 6.15 -3.46
C ARG A 37 14.47 5.69 -2.05
N VAL A 38 13.62 5.93 -1.05
CA VAL A 38 13.93 5.53 0.34
C VAL A 38 14.05 4.00 0.42
N GLY A 39 15.11 3.46 1.02
CA GLY A 39 15.39 2.01 1.03
C GLY A 39 16.24 1.50 -0.13
N GLU A 40 16.63 2.37 -1.07
CA GLU A 40 17.71 2.06 -2.03
C GLU A 40 19.09 2.18 -1.38
N LYS A 41 20.14 1.80 -2.13
CA LYS A 41 21.53 1.92 -1.70
C LYS A 41 21.85 3.36 -1.30
N SER A 42 22.33 3.54 -0.07
CA SER A 42 22.69 4.83 0.52
C SER A 42 23.97 4.67 1.35
N THR A 43 24.66 5.78 1.58
CA THR A 43 25.81 5.85 2.51
C THR A 43 25.34 5.90 3.98
N SER A 44 24.10 6.30 4.21
CA SER A 44 23.47 6.39 5.53
C SER A 44 22.58 5.17 5.80
N SER A 45 22.34 4.85 7.07
CA SER A 45 21.46 3.74 7.47
C SER A 45 20.01 3.97 7.04
N LEU A 46 19.23 2.90 6.93
CA LEU A 46 17.82 2.98 6.56
C LEU A 46 17.01 3.79 7.57
N GLU A 47 17.28 3.60 8.85
CA GLU A 47 16.63 4.32 9.96
C GLU A 47 16.90 5.83 9.86
N SER A 48 18.15 6.22 9.60
CA SER A 48 18.51 7.63 9.41
C SER A 48 17.82 8.24 8.19
N ASN A 49 17.73 7.49 7.08
CA ASN A 49 17.05 7.95 5.88
C ASN A 49 15.53 8.10 6.10
N LEU A 50 14.90 7.15 6.81
CA LEU A 50 13.47 7.19 7.13
C LEU A 50 13.14 8.34 8.08
N GLU A 51 13.94 8.55 9.13
CA GLU A 51 13.76 9.63 10.08
C GLU A 51 13.93 11.01 9.41
N GLY A 52 14.96 11.15 8.57
CA GLY A 52 15.17 12.36 7.77
C GLY A 52 14.02 12.63 6.80
N LEU A 53 13.54 11.59 6.10
CA LEU A 53 12.42 11.72 5.17
C LEU A 53 11.12 12.08 5.90
N ALA A 54 10.85 11.48 7.06
CA ALA A 54 9.67 11.81 7.86
C ALA A 54 9.67 13.30 8.25
N GLY A 55 10.82 13.85 8.65
CA GLY A 55 10.96 15.28 8.95
C GLY A 55 10.74 16.19 7.73
N VAL A 56 11.24 15.79 6.55
CA VAL A 56 11.01 16.53 5.30
C VAL A 56 9.51 16.54 4.94
N LEU A 57 8.87 15.36 4.95
CA LEU A 57 7.45 15.25 4.61
C LEU A 57 6.57 16.01 5.60
N GLU A 58 6.87 15.95 6.90
CA GLU A 58 6.18 16.70 7.96
C GLU A 58 6.22 18.22 7.68
N ALA A 59 7.39 18.76 7.35
CA ALA A 59 7.56 20.18 7.06
C ALA A 59 6.76 20.64 5.83
N ASP A 60 6.56 19.75 4.85
CA ASP A 60 5.84 20.02 3.61
C ASP A 60 4.33 19.73 3.70
N LEU A 61 3.83 19.09 4.76
CA LEU A 61 2.40 18.81 4.96
C LEU A 61 1.49 20.04 4.79
N PRO A 62 1.80 21.24 5.31
CA PRO A 62 0.90 22.40 5.22
C PRO A 62 0.49 22.75 3.79
N ASN A 63 1.38 22.53 2.82
CA ASN A 63 1.16 22.88 1.42
C ASN A 63 0.93 21.66 0.51
N TYR A 64 1.48 20.49 0.87
CA TYR A 64 1.54 19.33 -0.02
C TYR A 64 0.91 18.06 0.55
N LYS A 65 0.17 18.12 1.67
CA LYS A 65 -0.48 16.94 2.30
C LYS A 65 -1.23 16.06 1.31
N SER A 66 -2.03 16.64 0.41
CA SER A 66 -2.80 15.86 -0.58
C SER A 66 -1.90 15.08 -1.55
N LYS A 67 -0.82 15.70 -2.04
CA LYS A 67 0.15 15.03 -2.93
C LYS A 67 0.89 13.94 -2.16
N ILE A 68 1.33 14.20 -0.94
CA ILE A 68 2.04 13.23 -0.09
C ILE A 68 1.16 12.01 0.18
N LEU A 69 -0.11 12.21 0.58
CA LEU A 69 -1.09 11.12 0.75
C LEU A 69 -1.22 10.29 -0.53
N ARG A 70 -1.36 10.96 -1.68
CA ARG A 70 -1.49 10.28 -2.98
C ARG A 70 -0.25 9.45 -3.33
N ILE A 71 0.96 9.97 -3.12
CA ILE A 71 2.20 9.24 -3.38
C ILE A 71 2.30 8.03 -2.43
N LEU A 72 2.03 8.20 -1.13
CA LEU A 72 2.11 7.11 -0.17
C LEU A 72 1.09 6.00 -0.45
N CYS A 73 -0.15 6.35 -0.81
CA CYS A 73 -1.13 5.36 -1.26
C CYS A 73 -0.71 4.67 -2.56
N ALA A 74 -0.04 5.37 -3.47
CA ALA A 74 0.47 4.79 -4.71
C ALA A 74 1.59 3.78 -4.44
N VAL A 75 2.60 4.12 -3.60
CA VAL A 75 3.69 3.17 -3.29
C VAL A 75 3.20 1.98 -2.48
N ALA A 76 2.20 2.16 -1.60
CA ALA A 76 1.55 1.06 -0.89
C ALA A 76 0.90 0.03 -1.83
N ARG A 77 0.45 0.47 -3.01
CA ARG A 77 -0.19 -0.36 -4.03
C ARG A 77 0.79 -0.91 -5.07
N LEU A 78 1.80 -0.12 -5.43
CA LEU A 78 2.67 -0.39 -6.60
C LEU A 78 4.03 -0.99 -6.24
N LEU A 79 4.47 -0.86 -4.98
CA LEU A 79 5.81 -1.28 -4.54
C LEU A 79 5.73 -2.19 -3.29
N PRO A 80 4.99 -3.32 -3.35
CA PRO A 80 4.81 -4.23 -2.21
C PRO A 80 6.11 -4.86 -1.70
N GLU A 81 7.16 -4.92 -2.52
CA GLU A 81 8.48 -5.42 -2.15
C GLU A 81 9.22 -4.53 -1.13
N LYS A 82 8.77 -3.27 -0.97
CA LYS A 82 9.28 -2.31 0.02
C LYS A 82 8.28 -2.01 1.13
N LEU A 83 7.29 -2.90 1.32
CA LEU A 83 6.19 -2.75 2.28
C LEU A 83 6.62 -2.17 3.63
N THR A 84 7.54 -2.85 4.34
CA THR A 84 7.91 -2.49 5.72
C THR A 84 8.68 -1.17 5.80
N VAL A 85 9.33 -0.74 4.70
CA VAL A 85 9.98 0.57 4.62
C VAL A 85 8.93 1.67 4.66
N TYR A 86 7.86 1.51 3.87
CA TYR A 86 6.81 2.52 3.76
C TYR A 86 5.86 2.53 4.96
N THR A 87 5.52 1.38 5.53
CA THR A 87 4.70 1.33 6.76
C THR A 87 5.44 1.96 7.93
N THR A 88 6.75 1.72 8.06
CA THR A 88 7.60 2.41 9.05
C THR A 88 7.62 3.92 8.82
N LEU A 89 7.77 4.39 7.58
CA LEU A 89 7.71 5.82 7.26
C LEU A 89 6.37 6.44 7.69
N VAL A 90 5.25 5.77 7.40
CA VAL A 90 3.91 6.19 7.83
C VAL A 90 3.80 6.17 9.35
N GLY A 91 4.37 5.18 10.04
CA GLY A 91 4.44 5.12 11.49
C GLY A 91 5.14 6.34 12.11
N LEU A 92 6.28 6.73 11.56
CA LEU A 92 7.02 7.93 11.97
C LEU A 92 6.20 9.22 11.73
N LEU A 93 5.53 9.32 10.57
CA LEU A 93 4.66 10.46 10.27
C LEU A 93 3.44 10.52 11.19
N ASN A 94 2.84 9.39 11.53
CA ASN A 94 1.74 9.31 12.48
C ASN A 94 2.17 9.76 13.89
N ALA A 95 3.36 9.36 14.33
CA ALA A 95 3.90 9.78 15.63
C ALA A 95 4.13 11.30 15.72
N ARG A 96 4.49 11.93 14.59
CA ARG A 96 4.68 13.38 14.47
C ARG A 96 3.36 14.14 14.32
N ASN A 97 2.43 13.57 13.54
CA ASN A 97 1.13 14.16 13.23
C ASN A 97 0.04 13.08 13.17
N TYR A 98 -0.64 12.88 14.29
CA TYR A 98 -1.71 11.88 14.42
C TYR A 98 -2.87 12.11 13.44
N ASN A 99 -3.22 13.37 13.15
CA ASN A 99 -4.28 13.70 12.19
C ASN A 99 -3.92 13.24 10.78
N PHE A 100 -2.66 13.41 10.38
CA PHE A 100 -2.17 12.89 9.11
C PHE A 100 -2.28 11.35 9.04
N GLY A 101 -1.92 10.65 10.11
CA GLY A 101 -2.08 9.19 10.19
C GLY A 101 -3.53 8.76 9.97
N GLY A 102 -4.48 9.42 10.61
CA GLY A 102 -5.92 9.19 10.40
C GLY A 102 -6.38 9.43 8.96
N GLU A 103 -5.99 10.57 8.37
CA GLU A 103 -6.30 10.89 6.96
C GLU A 103 -5.68 9.89 5.97
N PHE A 104 -4.48 9.38 6.28
CA PHE A 104 -3.81 8.37 5.48
C PHE A 104 -4.54 7.03 5.51
N VAL A 105 -4.92 6.54 6.70
CA VAL A 105 -5.70 5.30 6.81
C VAL A 105 -7.05 5.44 6.08
N GLU A 106 -7.71 6.59 6.19
CA GLU A 106 -8.96 6.85 5.46
C GLU A 106 -8.75 6.83 3.94
N ALA A 107 -7.65 7.44 3.45
CA ALA A 107 -7.28 7.40 2.03
C ALA A 107 -6.98 5.97 1.55
N MET A 108 -6.29 5.15 2.35
CA MET A 108 -6.02 3.75 2.05
C MET A 108 -7.30 2.92 1.95
N ILE A 109 -8.29 3.13 2.82
CA ILE A 109 -9.58 2.44 2.76
C ILE A 109 -10.38 2.86 1.53
N ARG A 110 -10.37 4.16 1.16
CA ARG A 110 -10.97 4.62 -0.10
C ARG A 110 -10.30 3.96 -1.30
N GLN A 111 -8.96 3.96 -1.34
CA GLN A 111 -8.18 3.33 -2.39
C GLN A 111 -8.48 1.82 -2.49
N LEU A 112 -8.60 1.11 -1.36
CA LEU A 112 -8.97 -0.31 -1.36
C LEU A 112 -10.34 -0.54 -1.99
N LYS A 113 -11.35 0.25 -1.61
CA LYS A 113 -12.70 0.16 -2.20
C LYS A 113 -12.71 0.42 -3.69
N GLU A 114 -11.97 1.43 -4.15
CA GLU A 114 -11.83 1.76 -5.57
C GLU A 114 -11.11 0.65 -6.35
N THR A 115 -10.05 0.09 -5.78
CA THR A 115 -9.24 -0.99 -6.36
C THR A 115 -10.08 -2.27 -6.52
N LEU A 116 -10.89 -2.61 -5.51
CA LEU A 116 -11.85 -3.72 -5.58
C LEU A 116 -12.94 -3.47 -6.63
N LYS A 117 -13.49 -2.26 -6.69
CA LYS A 117 -14.50 -1.87 -7.70
C LYS A 117 -13.94 -1.97 -9.13
N ALA A 118 -12.65 -1.71 -9.31
CA ALA A 118 -11.96 -1.83 -10.59
C ALA A 118 -11.50 -3.27 -10.92
N ASN A 119 -11.82 -4.26 -10.08
CA ASN A 119 -11.37 -5.66 -10.21
C ASN A 119 -9.85 -5.84 -10.16
N LEU A 120 -9.11 -4.90 -9.56
CA LEU A 120 -7.66 -4.96 -9.39
C LEU A 120 -7.29 -5.77 -8.14
N TYR A 121 -7.76 -7.01 -8.08
CA TYR A 121 -7.70 -7.87 -6.90
C TYR A 121 -6.28 -8.15 -6.41
N SER A 122 -5.30 -8.30 -7.31
CA SER A 122 -3.89 -8.49 -6.93
C SER A 122 -3.32 -7.27 -6.19
N GLU A 123 -3.65 -6.06 -6.65
CA GLU A 123 -3.22 -4.82 -6.03
C GLU A 123 -3.94 -4.57 -4.69
N ALA A 124 -5.20 -4.98 -4.59
CA ALA A 124 -5.97 -4.89 -3.35
C ALA A 124 -5.34 -5.73 -2.22
N VAL A 125 -4.71 -6.87 -2.53
CA VAL A 125 -3.96 -7.66 -1.54
C VAL A 125 -2.81 -6.84 -0.94
N TYR A 126 -2.10 -6.06 -1.76
CA TYR A 126 -0.99 -5.22 -1.29
C TYR A 126 -1.47 -4.13 -0.35
N LEU A 127 -2.60 -3.49 -0.66
CA LEU A 127 -3.22 -2.49 0.22
C LEU A 127 -3.64 -3.10 1.56
N VAL A 128 -4.24 -4.30 1.56
CA VAL A 128 -4.63 -4.98 2.81
C VAL A 128 -3.40 -5.38 3.62
N ARG A 129 -2.36 -5.91 2.97
CA ARG A 129 -1.09 -6.24 3.64
C ARG A 129 -0.43 -4.98 4.24
N PHE A 130 -0.51 -3.85 3.54
CA PHE A 130 -0.06 -2.55 4.05
C PHE A 130 -0.83 -2.15 5.32
N LEU A 131 -2.16 -2.22 5.31
CA LEU A 131 -2.98 -1.95 6.49
C LEU A 131 -2.67 -2.90 7.65
N CYS A 132 -2.36 -4.17 7.37
CA CYS A 132 -1.96 -5.15 8.38
C CYS A 132 -0.65 -4.75 9.06
N ASP A 133 0.38 -4.45 8.28
CA ASP A 133 1.70 -4.12 8.86
C ASP A 133 1.73 -2.73 9.54
N LEU A 134 0.78 -1.85 9.23
CA LEU A 134 0.54 -0.62 10.01
C LEU A 134 0.09 -0.88 11.45
N VAL A 135 -0.39 -2.09 11.79
CA VAL A 135 -0.65 -2.48 13.18
C VAL A 135 0.66 -2.59 13.95
N ASN A 136 1.67 -3.23 13.36
CA ASN A 136 3.01 -3.35 13.94
C ASN A 136 3.69 -1.98 14.09
N CYS A 137 3.33 -1.02 13.23
CA CYS A 137 3.81 0.36 13.29
C CYS A 137 2.99 1.26 14.24
N HIS A 138 2.04 0.69 14.99
CA HIS A 138 1.14 1.41 15.91
C HIS A 138 0.32 2.55 15.27
N VAL A 139 -0.01 2.41 13.98
CA VAL A 139 -0.89 3.33 13.27
C VAL A 139 -2.34 2.84 13.29
N ILE A 140 -2.55 1.52 13.22
CA ILE A 140 -3.87 0.89 13.28
C ILE A 140 -3.96 0.00 14.52
N ALA A 141 -5.09 0.03 15.21
CA ALA A 141 -5.32 -0.85 16.35
C ALA A 141 -5.62 -2.29 15.89
N ALA A 142 -4.98 -3.29 16.50
CA ALA A 142 -5.19 -4.71 16.18
C ALA A 142 -6.68 -5.14 16.14
N PRO A 143 -7.57 -4.72 17.07
CA PRO A 143 -8.98 -5.08 17.00
C PRO A 143 -9.68 -4.63 15.72
N SER A 144 -9.28 -3.50 15.12
CA SER A 144 -9.85 -3.02 13.86
C SER A 144 -9.48 -3.93 12.69
N MET A 145 -8.26 -4.47 12.68
CA MET A 145 -7.84 -5.42 11.64
C MET A 145 -8.49 -6.79 11.80
N VAL A 146 -8.66 -7.28 13.03
CA VAL A 146 -9.43 -8.51 13.28
C VAL A 146 -10.86 -8.36 12.79
N ALA A 147 -11.54 -7.26 13.12
CA ALA A 147 -12.90 -6.99 12.64
C ALA A 147 -12.98 -6.92 11.10
N MET A 148 -11.95 -6.36 10.45
CA MET A 148 -11.87 -6.37 8.98
C MET A 148 -11.71 -7.79 8.42
N PHE A 149 -10.86 -8.62 9.04
CA PHE A 149 -10.70 -10.03 8.64
C PHE A 149 -11.96 -10.86 8.87
N GLU A 150 -12.70 -10.64 9.96
CA GLU A 150 -14.00 -11.28 10.17
C GLU A 150 -15.00 -10.94 9.06
N ASN A 151 -15.02 -9.68 8.62
CA ASN A 151 -15.84 -9.25 7.47
C ASN A 151 -15.36 -9.84 6.13
N PHE A 152 -14.07 -10.14 5.99
CA PHE A 152 -13.54 -10.79 4.78
C PHE A 152 -13.91 -12.28 4.77
N VAL A 153 -13.77 -12.95 5.91
CA VAL A 153 -14.08 -14.37 6.05
C VAL A 153 -15.58 -14.62 6.00
N SER A 154 -16.43 -13.68 6.42
CA SER A 154 -17.88 -13.82 6.33
C SER A 154 -18.39 -14.03 4.88
N VAL A 155 -17.62 -13.60 3.86
CA VAL A 155 -17.92 -13.82 2.44
C VAL A 155 -18.07 -15.30 2.10
N ILE A 156 -17.40 -16.21 2.83
CA ILE A 156 -17.54 -17.66 2.61
C ILE A 156 -18.96 -18.17 2.92
N GLN A 157 -19.76 -17.40 3.66
CA GLN A 157 -21.15 -17.73 4.01
C GLN A 157 -22.16 -17.07 3.06
N GLU A 158 -21.72 -16.25 2.09
CA GLU A 158 -22.60 -15.72 1.04
C GLU A 158 -23.10 -16.89 0.18
N GLU A 159 -24.40 -16.89 -0.11
CA GLU A 159 -25.03 -17.87 -1.01
C GLU A 159 -24.86 -17.43 -2.47
N ASP A 160 -24.83 -18.40 -3.40
CA ASP A 160 -24.79 -18.18 -4.85
C ASP A 160 -23.62 -17.31 -5.37
N VAL A 161 -22.48 -17.33 -4.68
CA VAL A 161 -21.26 -16.63 -5.10
C VAL A 161 -20.22 -17.58 -5.72
N PRO A 162 -19.40 -17.11 -6.70
CA PRO A 162 -18.33 -17.92 -7.25
C PRO A 162 -17.26 -18.30 -6.20
N GLN A 163 -16.75 -19.54 -6.25
CA GLN A 163 -15.67 -19.99 -5.34
C GLN A 163 -14.46 -19.05 -5.37
N VAL A 164 -14.07 -18.56 -6.56
CA VAL A 164 -12.93 -17.65 -6.75
C VAL A 164 -13.09 -16.32 -6.00
N ARG A 165 -14.31 -15.88 -5.69
CA ARG A 165 -14.57 -14.69 -4.88
C ARG A 165 -14.19 -14.96 -3.42
N CYS A 166 -14.72 -16.04 -2.85
CA CYS A 166 -14.43 -16.45 -1.47
C CYS A 166 -12.95 -16.77 -1.28
N ASP A 167 -12.37 -17.50 -2.25
CA ASP A 167 -10.95 -17.83 -2.33
C ASP A 167 -10.06 -16.59 -2.21
N TRP A 168 -10.38 -15.50 -2.94
CA TRP A 168 -9.58 -14.28 -2.88
C TRP A 168 -9.60 -13.63 -1.49
N TYR A 169 -10.75 -13.58 -0.81
CA TYR A 169 -10.83 -13.03 0.54
C TYR A 169 -10.06 -13.88 1.56
N VAL A 170 -10.19 -15.21 1.48
CA VAL A 170 -9.43 -16.14 2.33
C VAL A 170 -7.93 -16.01 2.08
N TYR A 171 -7.51 -16.00 0.81
CA TYR A 171 -6.12 -15.79 0.43
C TYR A 171 -5.58 -14.47 0.97
N THR A 172 -6.36 -13.39 0.86
CA THR A 172 -5.97 -12.07 1.34
C THR A 172 -5.72 -12.10 2.85
N VAL A 173 -6.59 -12.73 3.63
CA VAL A 173 -6.41 -12.87 5.09
C VAL A 173 -5.16 -13.70 5.41
N LEU A 174 -5.08 -14.93 4.89
CA LEU A 174 -3.97 -15.84 5.18
C LEU A 174 -2.62 -15.26 4.78
N SER A 175 -2.54 -14.64 3.59
CA SER A 175 -1.31 -14.06 3.06
C SER A 175 -0.88 -12.77 3.77
N CYS A 176 -1.66 -12.24 4.71
CA CYS A 176 -1.26 -11.14 5.58
C CYS A 176 -0.70 -11.61 6.92
N LEU A 177 -0.99 -12.86 7.34
CA LEU A 177 -0.59 -13.39 8.64
C LEU A 177 0.94 -13.43 8.86
N PRO A 178 1.80 -13.68 7.86
CA PRO A 178 3.24 -13.61 8.11
C PRO A 178 3.75 -12.24 8.58
N TRP A 179 2.98 -11.17 8.34
CA TRP A 179 3.33 -9.81 8.75
C TRP A 179 2.70 -9.44 10.09
N VAL A 180 1.42 -9.75 10.29
CA VAL A 180 0.64 -9.24 11.44
C VAL A 180 0.13 -10.33 12.39
N GLY A 181 0.22 -11.60 12.00
CA GLY A 181 -0.46 -12.72 12.67
C GLY A 181 -0.11 -12.83 14.15
N LYS A 182 1.16 -12.62 14.51
CA LYS A 182 1.62 -12.60 15.91
C LYS A 182 0.89 -11.53 16.72
N GLU A 183 0.89 -10.28 16.25
CA GLU A 183 0.28 -9.15 16.97
C GLU A 183 -1.24 -9.32 17.10
N LEU A 184 -1.92 -9.82 16.06
CA LEU A 184 -3.36 -10.08 16.15
C LEU A 184 -3.65 -11.20 17.15
N TYR A 185 -2.89 -12.30 17.12
CA TYR A 185 -3.10 -13.43 18.02
C TYR A 185 -2.80 -13.08 19.47
N GLU A 186 -1.75 -12.30 19.75
CA GLU A 186 -1.42 -11.85 21.11
C GLU A 186 -2.51 -10.94 21.72
N LYS A 187 -3.26 -10.21 20.89
CA LYS A 187 -4.31 -9.29 21.35
C LYS A 187 -5.71 -9.90 21.34
N LYS A 188 -5.96 -10.87 20.46
CA LYS A 188 -7.28 -11.34 20.02
C LYS A 188 -7.27 -12.84 19.65
N ASP A 189 -6.62 -13.66 20.46
CA ASP A 189 -6.48 -15.11 20.27
C ASP A 189 -7.83 -15.82 20.02
N VAL A 190 -8.84 -15.55 20.86
CA VAL A 190 -10.17 -16.19 20.75
C VAL A 190 -10.84 -15.84 19.42
N GLU A 191 -10.82 -14.58 19.00
CA GLU A 191 -11.38 -14.15 17.73
C GLU A 191 -10.59 -14.71 16.53
N MET A 192 -9.26 -14.77 16.64
CA MET A 192 -8.40 -15.36 15.61
C MET A 192 -8.61 -16.86 15.46
N ASP A 193 -8.72 -17.62 16.55
CA ASP A 193 -9.03 -19.05 16.53
C ASP A 193 -10.38 -19.31 15.85
N ARG A 194 -11.40 -18.52 16.19
CA ARG A 194 -12.72 -18.61 15.54
C ARG A 194 -12.61 -18.38 14.03
N LEU A 195 -11.84 -17.36 13.63
CA LEU A 195 -11.63 -17.02 12.23
C LEU A 195 -10.89 -18.13 11.47
N LEU A 196 -9.82 -18.68 12.05
CA LEU A 196 -9.05 -19.77 11.44
C LEU A 196 -9.88 -21.06 11.32
N ASN A 197 -10.72 -21.37 12.30
CA ASN A 197 -11.65 -22.50 12.22
C ASN A 197 -12.68 -22.34 11.09
N GLN A 198 -13.18 -21.13 10.84
CA GLN A 198 -14.07 -20.84 9.72
C GLN A 198 -13.36 -21.03 8.37
N ILE A 199 -12.12 -20.54 8.26
CA ILE A 199 -11.29 -20.74 7.06
C ILE A 199 -11.04 -22.23 6.84
N GLU A 200 -10.64 -22.98 7.86
CA GLU A 200 -10.38 -24.43 7.74
C GLU A 200 -11.64 -25.18 7.27
N GLY A 201 -12.80 -24.87 7.84
CA GLY A 201 -14.08 -25.44 7.40
C GLY A 201 -14.41 -25.12 5.94
N TYR A 202 -14.07 -23.92 5.48
CA TYR A 202 -14.20 -23.55 4.06
C TYR A 202 -13.23 -24.32 3.17
N LEU A 203 -11.94 -24.40 3.53
CA LEU A 203 -10.92 -25.08 2.73
C LEU A 203 -11.28 -26.56 2.48
N LYS A 204 -11.83 -27.25 3.49
CA LYS A 204 -12.27 -28.65 3.40
C LYS A 204 -13.38 -28.90 2.37
N ARG A 205 -14.22 -27.90 2.06
CA ARG A 205 -15.36 -28.02 1.14
C ARG A 205 -15.12 -27.43 -0.25
N ARG A 206 -13.93 -26.87 -0.52
CA ARG A 206 -13.58 -26.30 -1.83
C ARG A 206 -13.50 -27.36 -2.92
N GLN A 207 -13.98 -27.03 -4.11
CA GLN A 207 -13.76 -27.84 -5.30
C GLN A 207 -12.33 -27.63 -5.81
N LYS A 208 -11.69 -28.72 -6.25
CA LYS A 208 -10.30 -28.76 -6.73
C LYS A 208 -10.20 -29.17 -8.21
N THR A 209 -11.27 -28.96 -8.96
CA THR A 209 -11.38 -29.36 -10.38
C THR A 209 -10.34 -28.67 -11.27
N HIS A 210 -9.94 -27.43 -10.93
CA HIS A 210 -8.94 -26.64 -11.65
C HIS A 210 -7.51 -27.16 -11.49
N VAL A 211 -7.20 -27.93 -10.44
CA VAL A 211 -5.81 -28.30 -10.10
C VAL A 211 -5.12 -29.02 -11.26
N THR A 212 -5.74 -30.08 -11.78
CA THR A 212 -5.16 -30.89 -12.88
C THR A 212 -4.90 -30.08 -14.16
N MET A 213 -5.65 -28.99 -14.37
CA MET A 213 -5.50 -28.10 -15.53
C MET A 213 -4.34 -27.11 -15.36
N LEU A 214 -4.04 -26.71 -14.11
CA LEU A 214 -3.04 -25.68 -13.80
C LEU A 214 -1.68 -26.25 -13.41
N GLN A 215 -1.60 -27.54 -13.08
CA GLN A 215 -0.34 -28.19 -12.75
C GLN A 215 0.63 -28.17 -13.93
N VAL A 216 1.86 -27.70 -13.70
CA VAL A 216 2.96 -27.82 -14.68
C VAL A 216 3.38 -29.29 -14.83
N TRP A 217 3.41 -30.03 -13.72
CA TRP A 217 3.70 -31.46 -13.67
C TRP A 217 2.66 -32.16 -12.81
N THR A 218 2.17 -33.31 -13.29
CA THR A 218 1.22 -34.16 -12.56
C THR A 218 1.89 -35.16 -11.62
N ALA A 219 3.21 -35.30 -11.69
CA ALA A 219 3.95 -36.17 -10.81
C ALA A 219 4.15 -35.51 -9.43
N ASP A 220 3.80 -36.22 -8.35
CA ASP A 220 3.94 -35.72 -6.97
C ASP A 220 5.38 -35.68 -6.46
N LYS A 221 6.35 -36.16 -7.26
CA LYS A 221 7.77 -36.25 -6.89
C LYS A 221 8.65 -35.63 -7.97
N PRO A 222 9.75 -34.94 -7.59
CA PRO A 222 10.21 -34.70 -6.22
C PRO A 222 9.42 -33.62 -5.47
N HIS A 223 8.66 -32.78 -6.18
CA HIS A 223 7.91 -31.66 -5.60
C HIS A 223 6.46 -31.67 -6.11
N PRO A 224 5.47 -31.94 -5.25
CA PRO A 224 4.08 -31.85 -5.65
C PRO A 224 3.71 -30.42 -6.03
N GLN A 225 2.85 -30.27 -7.04
CA GLN A 225 2.29 -28.98 -7.45
C GLN A 225 0.95 -28.79 -6.71
N GLU A 226 1.05 -28.24 -5.50
CA GLU A 226 -0.07 -28.03 -4.58
C GLU A 226 -1.00 -26.90 -5.03
N GLU A 227 -2.26 -26.97 -4.58
CA GLU A 227 -3.21 -25.87 -4.78
C GLU A 227 -2.84 -24.70 -3.85
N TYR A 228 -2.84 -23.48 -4.39
CA TYR A 228 -2.23 -22.33 -3.71
C TYR A 228 -2.80 -22.01 -2.31
N LEU A 229 -4.09 -22.25 -2.06
CA LEU A 229 -4.69 -22.03 -0.74
C LEU A 229 -4.40 -23.18 0.23
N ASP A 230 -4.29 -24.41 -0.26
CA ASP A 230 -3.86 -25.53 0.58
C ASP A 230 -2.40 -25.35 1.02
N CYS A 231 -1.54 -24.96 0.07
CA CYS A 231 -0.13 -24.69 0.33
C CYS A 231 0.03 -23.51 1.31
N LEU A 232 -0.71 -22.41 1.11
CA LEU A 232 -0.68 -21.26 2.02
C LEU A 232 -1.23 -21.58 3.40
N TRP A 233 -2.23 -22.47 3.52
CA TRP A 233 -2.75 -22.90 4.81
C TRP A 233 -1.76 -23.74 5.61
N ALA A 234 -0.89 -24.50 4.92
CA ALA A 234 0.13 -25.31 5.57
C ALA A 234 1.36 -24.51 6.05
N GLN A 235 1.58 -23.31 5.51
CA GLN A 235 2.68 -22.39 5.85
C GLN A 235 2.41 -21.66 7.18
#